data_AF-A0A401P5H7-F1
#
_entry.id   AF-A0A401P5H7-F1
#
_cell.length_a   1.000
_cell.length_b   1.000
_cell.length_c   1.000
_cell.angle_alpha   90.00
_cell.angle_beta   90.00
_cell.angle_gamma   90.00
#
_symmetry.space_group_name_H-M   'P 1'
#
loop_
_entity.id
_entity.type
_entity.pdbx_description
1 polymer ?
#
loop_
_entity_poly.entity_id
_entity_poly.type
_entity_poly.pdbx_seq_one_letter_code
_entity_poly.pdbx_strand_id
1 'polypeptide(L)'
;MKNPIFQLAKEHNLLKQVYNKSETEWSVLTNTQKQLDLNFTEEMRNLASSILRRAHLLAQERGYTQAKSIADVYLEEVKMLLAQWSGDHVDLRRQKLGVLSMSMKWQCIHLATNGLADVSVHEYEEYKNIEGDDRNSPGLFPSLLQKLLEVIPKEKLLLEKPVKQIQWNGSFQWEGGSLYPVRVVCEDGDQILADHVIVTISLGCLKASNQSLFQPSLPAGHLQAIHNMGFGTMNKIYLEYETPFWDENIDIIALVWEDETPLSGQKPNLVEWWRRVPVVYVFKPTERYGHVLVGTISGKE
;
A
#
# COMPACT_ATOMS: atom_id res chain seq x y z
N MET A 1 10.39 1.72 20.02
CA MET A 1 8.94 1.60 20.36
C MET A 1 8.61 0.12 20.49
N LYS A 2 7.87 -0.35 21.50
CA LYS A 2 7.52 -1.78 21.61
C LYS A 2 6.37 -2.09 20.64
N ASN A 3 6.57 -2.96 19.65
CA ASN A 3 5.52 -3.39 18.71
C ASN A 3 4.55 -4.37 19.40
N PRO A 4 3.31 -3.97 19.75
CA PRO A 4 2.40 -4.81 20.54
C PRO A 4 1.90 -6.02 19.76
N ILE A 5 1.73 -5.90 18.43
CA ILE A 5 1.31 -7.00 17.57
C ILE A 5 2.39 -8.08 17.50
N PHE A 6 3.65 -7.67 17.40
CA PHE A 6 4.78 -8.60 17.46
C PHE A 6 4.85 -9.33 18.81
N GLN A 7 4.64 -8.63 19.93
CA GLN A 7 4.63 -9.27 21.24
C GLN A 7 3.49 -10.29 21.36
N LEU A 8 2.28 -9.93 20.93
CA LEU A 8 1.15 -10.86 20.89
C LEU A 8 1.45 -12.09 20.04
N ALA A 9 2.03 -11.90 18.85
CA ALA A 9 2.45 -13.00 17.98
C ALA A 9 3.47 -13.91 18.67
N LYS A 10 4.43 -13.32 19.40
CA LYS A 10 5.47 -14.05 20.13
C LYS A 10 4.89 -14.84 21.31
N GLU A 11 4.07 -14.21 22.13
CA GLU A 11 3.42 -14.82 23.31
C GLU A 11 2.58 -16.05 22.93
N HIS A 12 1.91 -16.00 21.79
CA HIS A 12 1.12 -17.11 21.27
C HIS A 12 1.88 -18.05 20.33
N ASN A 13 3.20 -17.94 20.26
CA ASN A 13 4.07 -18.79 19.41
C ASN A 13 3.65 -18.79 17.93
N LEU A 14 3.26 -17.65 17.37
CA LEU A 14 2.81 -17.52 15.97
C LEU A 14 3.95 -17.23 14.98
N LEU A 15 5.17 -16.99 15.47
CA LEU A 15 6.35 -16.60 14.67
C LEU A 15 7.21 -17.81 14.25
N LYS A 16 6.59 -18.98 14.01
CA LYS A 16 7.30 -20.29 13.96
C LYS A 16 8.27 -20.47 12.80
N GLN A 17 8.08 -19.77 11.67
CA GLN A 17 8.93 -19.85 10.49
C GLN A 17 9.02 -18.48 9.82
N VAL A 18 10.23 -18.05 9.46
CA VAL A 18 10.47 -16.82 8.71
C VAL A 18 10.97 -17.21 7.34
N TYR A 19 10.23 -16.79 6.32
CA TYR A 19 10.56 -17.08 4.92
C TYR A 19 11.34 -15.97 4.23
N ASN A 20 11.50 -14.82 4.88
CA ASN A 20 12.38 -13.78 4.42
C ASN A 20 13.82 -14.21 4.73
N LYS A 21 14.54 -14.71 3.73
CA LYS A 21 15.99 -14.86 3.79
C LYS A 21 16.63 -13.47 3.90
N SER A 22 17.80 -13.38 4.55
CA SER A 22 18.58 -12.14 4.63
C SER A 22 19.03 -11.63 3.26
N GLU A 23 19.11 -12.52 2.28
CA GLU A 23 19.43 -12.21 0.88
C GLU A 23 18.21 -12.62 0.03
N THR A 24 17.67 -11.64 -0.71
CA THR A 24 16.57 -11.83 -1.64
C THR A 24 17.15 -11.98 -3.04
N GLU A 25 16.83 -13.07 -3.73
CA GLU A 25 17.33 -13.33 -5.07
C GLU A 25 16.43 -12.70 -6.14
N TRP A 26 17.04 -11.94 -7.04
CA TRP A 26 16.34 -11.18 -8.09
C TRP A 26 16.61 -11.74 -9.47
N SER A 27 15.56 -11.86 -10.28
CA SER A 27 15.65 -11.88 -11.74
C SER A 27 15.07 -10.58 -12.28
N VAL A 28 15.69 -10.00 -13.31
CA VAL A 28 15.28 -8.72 -13.88
C VAL A 28 15.14 -8.92 -15.38
N LEU A 29 13.90 -8.98 -15.85
CA LEU A 29 13.59 -9.29 -17.23
C LEU A 29 13.09 -8.04 -17.95
N THR A 30 13.60 -7.84 -19.16
CA THR A 30 13.07 -6.83 -20.07
C THR A 30 11.84 -7.32 -20.80
N ASN A 31 11.14 -6.42 -21.48
CA ASN A 31 10.04 -6.74 -22.40
C ASN A 31 10.45 -7.61 -23.61
N THR A 32 11.76 -7.78 -23.85
CA THR A 32 12.31 -8.71 -24.85
C THR A 32 12.79 -10.03 -24.24
N GLN A 33 12.48 -10.27 -22.96
CA GLN A 33 12.90 -11.45 -22.17
C GLN A 33 14.42 -11.52 -21.90
N LYS A 34 15.16 -10.45 -22.22
CA LYS A 34 16.58 -10.35 -21.84
C LYS A 34 16.71 -10.12 -20.34
N GLN A 35 17.59 -10.88 -19.70
CA GLN A 35 18.04 -10.66 -18.33
C GLN A 35 18.96 -9.43 -18.28
N LEU A 36 18.64 -8.46 -17.41
CA LEU A 36 19.53 -7.33 -17.11
C LEU A 36 20.57 -7.71 -16.06
N ASP A 37 21.73 -7.05 -16.15
CA ASP A 37 22.76 -7.15 -15.14
C ASP A 37 22.23 -6.67 -13.78
N LEU A 38 22.47 -7.48 -12.75
CA LEU A 38 21.91 -7.25 -11.42
C LEU A 38 22.58 -6.06 -10.71
N ASN A 39 23.90 -5.88 -10.89
CA ASN A 39 24.63 -4.75 -10.31
C ASN A 39 24.15 -3.42 -10.92
N PHE A 40 24.02 -3.37 -12.24
CA PHE A 40 23.44 -2.24 -12.96
C PHE A 40 22.01 -1.94 -12.49
N THR A 41 21.18 -2.98 -12.35
CA THR A 41 19.79 -2.79 -11.91
C THR A 41 19.74 -2.27 -10.49
N GLU A 42 20.56 -2.81 -9.59
CA GLU A 42 20.67 -2.36 -8.21
C GLU A 42 21.13 -0.91 -8.11
N GLU A 43 22.16 -0.51 -8.88
CA GLU A 43 22.62 0.88 -8.96
C GLU A 43 21.46 1.81 -9.36
N MET A 44 20.71 1.44 -10.39
CA MET A 44 19.58 2.23 -10.89
C MET A 44 18.40 2.29 -9.92
N ARG A 45 18.10 1.19 -9.19
CA ARG A 45 17.10 1.20 -8.11
C ARG A 45 17.55 2.08 -6.94
N ASN A 46 18.82 2.01 -6.56
CA ASN A 46 19.39 2.87 -5.51
C ASN A 46 19.35 4.34 -5.92
N LEU A 47 19.58 4.65 -7.20
CA LEU A 47 19.37 5.98 -7.76
C LEU A 47 17.89 6.42 -7.62
N ALA A 48 16.93 5.58 -8.00
CA ALA A 48 15.50 5.89 -7.83
C ALA A 48 15.14 6.18 -6.36
N SER A 49 15.60 5.33 -5.43
CA SER A 49 15.40 5.53 -3.99
C SER A 49 16.06 6.83 -3.50
N SER A 50 17.23 7.17 -4.02
CA SER A 50 17.93 8.42 -3.67
C SER A 50 17.18 9.66 -4.16
N ILE A 51 16.51 9.60 -5.32
CA ILE A 51 15.66 10.68 -5.83
C ILE A 51 14.50 10.93 -4.87
N LEU A 52 13.84 9.86 -4.42
CA LEU A 52 12.72 9.96 -3.46
C LEU A 52 13.18 10.53 -2.11
N ARG A 53 14.32 10.07 -1.59
CA ARG A 53 14.91 10.62 -0.36
C ARG A 53 15.27 12.10 -0.52
N ARG A 54 15.82 12.50 -1.67
CA ARG A 54 16.14 13.92 -1.95
C ARG A 54 14.88 14.78 -2.06
N ALA A 55 13.80 14.26 -2.64
CA ALA A 55 12.52 14.96 -2.68
C ALA A 55 12.05 15.38 -1.30
N HIS A 56 12.21 14.50 -0.32
CA HIS A 56 11.89 14.82 1.07
C HIS A 56 12.80 15.91 1.66
N LEU A 57 14.13 15.78 1.52
CA LEU A 57 15.08 16.78 2.05
C LEU A 57 14.80 18.18 1.48
N LEU A 58 14.53 18.26 0.17
CA LEU A 58 14.16 19.51 -0.49
C LEU A 58 12.86 20.08 0.06
N ALA A 59 11.88 19.25 0.41
CA ALA A 59 10.63 19.72 1.03
C ALA A 59 10.82 20.26 2.47
N GLN A 60 11.85 19.80 3.20
CA GLN A 60 12.21 20.34 4.52
C GLN A 60 12.95 21.69 4.42
N GLU A 61 13.79 21.85 3.39
CA GLU A 61 14.40 23.12 3.05
C GLU A 61 13.30 24.05 2.52
N ARG A 62 12.80 24.96 3.37
CA ARG A 62 11.68 25.90 3.12
C ARG A 62 11.78 26.76 1.84
N GLY A 63 12.79 26.56 0.99
CA GLY A 63 12.96 27.16 -0.34
C GLY A 63 12.37 26.35 -1.51
N TYR A 64 12.01 25.07 -1.33
CA TYR A 64 11.41 24.26 -2.41
C TYR A 64 9.87 24.40 -2.44
N THR A 65 9.37 25.64 -2.48
CA THR A 65 7.93 25.95 -2.35
C THR A 65 7.10 25.62 -3.61
N GLN A 66 7.72 25.11 -4.67
CA GLN A 66 7.06 24.87 -5.95
C GLN A 66 6.57 23.42 -6.13
N ALA A 67 7.27 22.44 -5.54
CA ALA A 67 6.83 21.04 -5.62
C ALA A 67 5.73 20.78 -4.59
N LYS A 68 4.66 20.12 -5.04
CA LYS A 68 3.53 19.74 -4.19
C LYS A 68 3.47 18.25 -3.97
N SER A 69 4.08 17.48 -4.86
CA SER A 69 4.05 16.03 -4.86
C SER A 69 5.44 15.42 -5.04
N ILE A 70 5.57 14.14 -4.66
CA ILE A 70 6.79 13.36 -4.91
C ILE A 70 7.07 13.24 -6.42
N ALA A 71 6.02 13.19 -7.27
CA ALA A 71 6.20 13.19 -8.71
C ALA A 71 6.91 14.44 -9.23
N ASP A 72 6.62 15.63 -8.70
CA ASP A 72 7.22 16.89 -9.18
C ASP A 72 8.75 16.82 -9.10
N VAL A 73 9.27 16.33 -7.98
CA VAL A 73 10.72 16.15 -7.80
C VAL A 73 11.24 14.98 -8.62
N TYR A 74 10.55 13.84 -8.58
CA TYR A 74 11.03 12.64 -9.26
C TYR A 74 11.18 12.87 -10.77
N LEU A 75 10.19 13.50 -11.40
CA LEU A 75 10.22 13.78 -12.84
C LEU A 75 11.29 14.82 -13.20
N GLU A 76 11.50 15.84 -12.38
CA GLU A 76 12.52 16.85 -12.64
C GLU A 76 13.94 16.29 -12.54
N GLU A 77 14.21 15.48 -11.52
CA GLU A 77 15.48 14.75 -11.38
C GLU A 77 15.73 13.80 -12.55
N VAL A 78 14.70 13.07 -13.00
CA VAL A 78 14.83 12.18 -14.18
C VAL A 78 15.14 12.99 -15.45
N LYS A 79 14.57 14.19 -15.64
CA LYS A 79 14.94 15.05 -16.79
C LYS A 79 16.40 15.49 -16.73
N MET A 80 16.88 15.90 -15.55
CA MET A 80 18.28 16.30 -15.36
C MET A 80 19.24 15.14 -15.65
N LEU A 81 18.93 13.95 -15.13
CA LEU A 81 19.70 12.73 -15.40
C LEU A 81 19.70 12.38 -16.89
N LEU A 82 18.55 12.47 -17.55
CA LEU A 82 18.44 12.20 -18.99
C LEU A 82 19.34 13.14 -19.82
N ALA A 83 19.44 14.42 -19.42
CA ALA A 83 20.35 15.37 -20.05
C ALA A 83 21.83 14.99 -19.82
N GLN A 84 22.19 14.52 -18.62
CA GLN A 84 23.54 14.05 -18.30
C GLN A 84 23.91 12.77 -19.07
N TRP A 85 22.93 11.94 -19.42
CA TRP A 85 23.13 10.71 -20.21
C TRP A 85 23.09 10.94 -21.73
N SER A 86 23.23 12.18 -22.21
CA SER A 86 23.20 12.49 -23.65
C SER A 86 24.27 11.75 -24.46
N GLY A 87 25.41 11.40 -23.83
CA GLY A 87 26.49 10.63 -24.43
C GLY A 87 26.29 9.11 -24.45
N ASP A 88 25.33 8.58 -23.70
CA ASP A 88 25.11 7.14 -23.61
C ASP A 88 24.58 6.55 -24.93
N HIS A 89 24.80 5.25 -25.15
CA HIS A 89 24.12 4.53 -26.21
C HIS A 89 22.61 4.56 -25.99
N VAL A 90 21.81 4.60 -27.08
CA VAL A 90 20.35 4.70 -26.99
C VAL A 90 19.72 3.58 -26.17
N ASP A 91 20.24 2.35 -26.29
CA ASP A 91 19.73 1.19 -25.55
C ASP A 91 20.07 1.26 -24.06
N LEU A 92 21.24 1.80 -23.71
CA LEU A 92 21.60 2.02 -22.31
C LEU A 92 20.68 3.06 -21.66
N ARG A 93 20.38 4.16 -22.37
CA ARG A 93 19.40 5.15 -21.89
C ARG A 93 18.02 4.54 -21.69
N ARG A 94 17.56 3.71 -22.63
CA ARG A 94 16.28 3.00 -22.54
C ARG A 94 16.23 2.08 -21.31
N GLN A 95 17.29 1.31 -21.06
CA GLN A 95 17.40 0.47 -19.86
C GLN A 95 17.35 1.28 -18.57
N LYS A 96 18.14 2.37 -18.48
CA LYS A 96 18.12 3.27 -17.33
C LYS A 96 16.72 3.82 -17.06
N LEU A 97 16.05 4.34 -18.09
CA LEU A 97 14.68 4.87 -17.97
C LEU A 97 13.66 3.79 -17.63
N GLY A 98 13.78 2.59 -18.20
CA GLY A 98 12.91 1.45 -17.89
C GLY A 98 13.02 1.02 -16.43
N VAL A 99 14.24 0.93 -15.88
CA VAL A 99 14.46 0.59 -14.46
C VAL A 99 13.92 1.69 -13.55
N LEU A 100 14.08 2.97 -13.90
CA LEU A 100 13.47 4.08 -13.16
C LEU A 100 11.94 4.03 -13.22
N SER A 101 11.34 3.71 -14.37
CA SER A 101 9.88 3.54 -14.53
C SER A 101 9.36 2.39 -13.66
N MET A 102 10.03 1.24 -13.71
CA MET A 102 9.72 0.08 -12.86
C MET A 102 9.82 0.44 -11.38
N SER A 103 10.89 1.13 -10.96
CA SER A 103 11.09 1.56 -9.58
C SER A 103 10.02 2.54 -9.11
N MET A 104 9.64 3.51 -9.95
CA MET A 104 8.54 4.44 -9.68
C MET A 104 7.21 3.69 -9.46
N LYS A 105 6.87 2.75 -10.34
CA LYS A 105 5.66 1.92 -10.18
C LYS A 105 5.70 1.08 -8.91
N TRP A 106 6.86 0.53 -8.58
CA TRP A 106 7.05 -0.26 -7.36
C TRP A 106 6.85 0.60 -6.11
N GLN A 107 7.27 1.87 -6.15
CA GLN A 107 7.04 2.82 -5.06
C GLN A 107 5.56 3.22 -4.92
N CYS A 108 4.83 3.36 -6.04
CA CYS A 108 3.38 3.56 -5.98
C CYS A 108 2.66 2.40 -5.27
N ILE A 109 3.15 1.16 -5.39
CA ILE A 109 2.62 -0.01 -4.67
C ILE A 109 2.81 0.13 -3.17
N HIS A 110 4.02 0.48 -2.72
CA HIS A 110 4.31 0.68 -1.30
C HIS A 110 3.45 1.78 -0.67
N LEU A 111 3.10 2.80 -1.45
CA LEU A 111 2.30 3.94 -1.02
C LEU A 111 0.80 3.75 -1.29
N ALA A 112 0.39 2.63 -1.89
CA ALA A 112 -0.97 2.37 -2.34
C ALA A 112 -1.57 3.55 -3.12
N THR A 113 -0.81 4.11 -4.07
CA THR A 113 -1.22 5.27 -4.88
C THR A 113 -1.33 4.93 -6.35
N ASN A 114 -2.10 5.74 -7.10
CA ASN A 114 -2.17 5.59 -8.55
C ASN A 114 -0.93 6.15 -9.24
N GLY A 115 -0.30 7.16 -8.65
CA GLY A 115 0.98 7.71 -9.09
C GLY A 115 1.62 8.53 -7.98
N LEU A 116 2.91 8.84 -8.12
CA LEU A 116 3.63 9.67 -7.15
C LEU A 116 3.09 11.11 -7.04
N ALA A 117 2.21 11.52 -7.96
CA ALA A 117 1.51 12.81 -7.91
C ALA A 117 0.45 12.87 -6.80
N ASP A 118 -0.04 11.72 -6.35
CA ASP A 118 -1.02 11.61 -5.27
C ASP A 118 -0.36 11.68 -3.87
N VAL A 119 0.97 11.76 -3.81
CA VAL A 119 1.75 11.71 -2.57
C VAL A 119 2.35 13.09 -2.29
N SER A 120 1.99 13.68 -1.14
CA SER A 120 2.58 14.94 -0.69
C SER A 120 4.08 14.79 -0.44
N VAL A 121 4.87 15.70 -0.99
CA VAL A 121 6.32 15.73 -0.75
C VAL A 121 6.66 16.11 0.70
N HIS A 122 5.81 16.92 1.33
CA HIS A 122 6.03 17.43 2.70
C HIS A 122 5.72 16.39 3.78
N GLU A 123 4.76 15.50 3.54
CA GLU A 123 4.25 14.55 4.55
C GLU A 123 4.84 13.13 4.40
N TYR A 124 5.71 12.91 3.40
CA TYR A 124 6.20 11.58 3.04
C TYR A 124 6.96 10.84 4.16
N GLU A 125 7.69 11.54 5.04
CA GLU A 125 8.45 10.93 6.15
C GLU A 125 7.73 10.96 7.51
N GLU A 126 6.44 11.30 7.58
CA GLU A 126 5.71 11.14 8.84
C GLU A 126 5.63 9.67 9.29
N TYR A 127 5.77 8.73 8.34
CA TYR A 127 5.81 7.30 8.64
C TYR A 127 7.15 6.90 9.30
N LYS A 128 7.07 6.52 10.58
CA LYS A 128 8.22 6.00 11.34
C LYS A 128 8.27 4.49 11.25
N ASN A 129 9.34 3.97 10.66
CA ASN A 129 9.62 2.54 10.67
C ASN A 129 9.77 2.02 12.11
N ILE A 130 9.18 0.86 12.37
CA ILE A 130 9.42 0.12 13.60
C ILE A 130 10.74 -0.65 13.42
N GLU A 131 11.63 -0.55 14.40
CA GLU A 131 12.91 -1.28 14.39
C GLU A 131 12.70 -2.80 14.32
N GLY A 132 13.59 -3.47 13.57
CA GLY A 132 13.59 -4.91 13.36
C GLY A 132 13.22 -5.30 11.93
N ASP A 133 13.41 -6.58 11.61
CA ASP A 133 13.13 -7.11 10.27
C ASP A 133 11.65 -7.44 10.08
N ASP A 134 11.20 -7.39 8.82
CA ASP A 134 9.89 -7.86 8.42
C ASP A 134 9.74 -9.37 8.65
N ARG A 135 8.67 -9.75 9.35
CA ARG A 135 8.35 -11.14 9.69
C ARG A 135 7.09 -11.59 8.98
N ASN A 136 7.24 -12.47 7.99
CA ASN A 136 6.12 -13.17 7.38
C ASN A 136 6.13 -14.64 7.82
N SER A 137 5.06 -15.06 8.50
CA SER A 137 4.84 -16.44 8.92
C SER A 137 3.50 -16.95 8.37
N PRO A 138 3.44 -18.20 7.87
CA PRO A 138 2.24 -18.79 7.33
C PRO A 138 1.08 -18.78 8.33
N GLY A 139 -0.06 -18.25 7.91
CA GLY A 139 -1.24 -18.16 8.76
C GLY A 139 -1.16 -17.11 9.87
N LEU A 140 -0.10 -16.30 9.92
CA LEU A 140 0.09 -15.29 10.98
C LEU A 140 -1.10 -14.33 11.08
N PHE A 141 -1.54 -13.75 9.96
CA PHE A 141 -2.66 -12.80 9.95
C PHE A 141 -3.98 -13.41 10.47
N PRO A 142 -4.50 -14.53 9.92
CA PRO A 142 -5.69 -15.17 10.46
C PRO A 142 -5.57 -15.59 11.93
N SER A 143 -4.42 -16.15 12.34
CA SER A 143 -4.21 -16.57 13.72
C SER A 143 -4.14 -15.39 14.69
N LEU A 144 -3.50 -14.28 14.30
CA LEU A 144 -3.50 -13.04 15.09
C LEU A 144 -4.91 -12.47 15.22
N LEU A 145 -5.67 -12.42 14.12
CA LEU A 145 -7.06 -11.96 14.16
C LEU A 145 -7.90 -12.84 15.09
N GLN A 146 -7.76 -14.16 15.00
CA GLN A 146 -8.45 -15.09 15.90
C GLN A 146 -8.13 -14.80 17.37
N LYS A 147 -6.85 -14.53 17.70
CA LYS A 147 -6.46 -14.14 19.06
C LYS A 147 -7.05 -12.82 19.51
N LEU A 148 -7.11 -11.83 18.63
CA LEU A 148 -7.77 -10.56 18.94
C LEU A 148 -9.28 -10.71 19.13
N LEU A 149 -9.91 -11.70 18.50
CA LEU A 149 -11.34 -11.97 18.68
C LEU A 149 -11.67 -12.74 19.96
N GLU A 150 -10.72 -13.46 20.58
CA GLU A 150 -10.95 -14.22 21.81
C GLU A 150 -11.39 -13.35 23.00
N VAL A 151 -11.03 -12.06 23.01
CA VAL A 151 -11.43 -11.12 24.08
C VAL A 151 -12.83 -10.52 23.86
N ILE A 152 -13.45 -10.74 22.70
CA ILE A 152 -14.77 -10.21 22.35
C ILE A 152 -15.80 -11.33 22.53
N PRO A 153 -16.80 -11.18 23.43
CA PRO A 153 -17.88 -12.15 23.55
C PRO A 153 -18.62 -12.32 22.20
N LYS A 154 -18.87 -13.56 21.79
CA LYS A 154 -19.40 -13.87 20.46
C LYS A 154 -20.76 -13.22 20.20
N GLU A 155 -21.59 -13.15 21.22
CA GLU A 155 -22.91 -12.51 21.21
C GLU A 155 -22.84 -10.98 21.05
N LYS A 156 -21.67 -10.37 21.24
CA LYS A 156 -21.42 -8.94 20.99
C LYS A 156 -20.79 -8.68 19.61
N LEU A 157 -20.34 -9.73 18.92
CA LEU A 157 -19.82 -9.64 17.56
C LEU A 157 -20.96 -9.83 16.56
N LEU A 158 -21.60 -8.72 16.19
CA LEU A 158 -22.72 -8.72 15.25
C LEU A 158 -22.18 -8.66 13.81
N LEU A 159 -22.08 -9.84 13.18
CA LEU A 159 -21.78 -9.95 11.75
C LEU A 159 -23.04 -9.68 10.92
N GLU A 160 -22.85 -9.38 9.63
CA GLU A 160 -23.96 -9.09 8.70
C GLU A 160 -24.90 -7.99 9.23
N LYS A 161 -24.34 -7.04 9.99
CA LYS A 161 -25.05 -5.95 10.65
C LYS A 161 -24.56 -4.59 10.15
N PRO A 162 -24.79 -4.22 8.86
CA PRO A 162 -24.31 -2.95 8.34
C PRO A 162 -24.91 -1.77 9.10
N VAL A 163 -24.04 -0.84 9.52
CA VAL A 163 -24.48 0.42 10.15
C VAL A 163 -24.91 1.38 9.04
N LYS A 164 -26.15 1.85 9.12
CA LYS A 164 -26.73 2.83 8.20
C LYS A 164 -26.44 4.26 8.66
N GLN A 165 -26.58 4.52 9.95
CA GLN A 165 -26.47 5.86 10.51
C GLN A 165 -26.09 5.82 12.00
N ILE A 166 -25.28 6.78 12.43
CA ILE A 166 -24.86 7.02 13.80
C ILE A 166 -25.43 8.39 14.22
N GLN A 167 -26.41 8.33 15.11
CA GLN A 167 -27.03 9.51 15.67
C GLN A 167 -26.42 9.81 17.03
N TRP A 168 -25.74 10.93 17.19
CA TRP A 168 -24.94 11.27 18.37
C TRP A 168 -25.31 12.63 18.92
N ASN A 169 -24.86 12.91 20.15
CA ASN A 169 -25.23 14.13 20.89
C ASN A 169 -26.76 14.28 21.06
N GLY A 170 -27.44 13.16 21.25
CA GLY A 170 -28.89 13.08 21.41
C GLY A 170 -29.32 12.70 22.82
N SER A 171 -30.59 12.33 22.95
CA SER A 171 -31.17 11.78 24.18
C SER A 171 -32.20 10.72 23.78
N PHE A 172 -31.72 9.49 23.61
CA PHE A 172 -32.50 8.36 23.10
C PHE A 172 -32.91 7.44 24.25
N GLN A 173 -34.19 7.10 24.34
CA GLN A 173 -34.72 6.25 25.41
C GLN A 173 -34.70 4.77 25.04
N TRP A 174 -34.22 3.93 25.97
CA TRP A 174 -34.47 2.48 25.95
C TRP A 174 -35.67 2.14 26.84
N GLU A 175 -36.30 0.98 26.60
CA GLU A 175 -37.34 0.41 27.47
C GLU A 175 -36.88 0.36 28.94
N GLY A 176 -37.58 1.08 29.82
CA GLY A 176 -37.18 1.24 31.23
C GLY A 176 -36.67 2.64 31.60
N GLY A 177 -36.64 3.58 30.66
CA GLY A 177 -36.47 5.02 30.94
C GLY A 177 -35.03 5.52 30.93
N SER A 178 -34.04 4.63 30.75
CA SER A 178 -32.64 5.02 30.57
C SER A 178 -32.45 5.85 29.30
N LEU A 179 -31.65 6.91 29.40
CA LEU A 179 -31.30 7.81 28.30
C LEU A 179 -29.87 7.58 27.84
N TYR A 180 -29.68 7.50 26.52
CA TYR A 180 -28.38 7.33 25.89
C TYR A 180 -28.07 8.48 24.93
N PRO A 181 -26.82 8.97 24.89
CA PRO A 181 -26.41 10.06 24.01
C PRO A 181 -26.19 9.63 22.55
N VAL A 182 -26.05 8.32 22.28
CA VAL A 182 -25.81 7.79 20.93
C VAL A 182 -26.80 6.68 20.60
N ARG A 183 -27.29 6.70 19.35
CA ARG A 183 -28.10 5.66 18.71
C ARG A 183 -27.47 5.28 17.38
N VAL A 184 -27.10 4.01 17.24
CA VAL A 184 -26.68 3.41 15.97
C VAL A 184 -27.88 2.76 15.32
N VAL A 185 -28.18 3.12 14.08
CA VAL A 185 -29.25 2.55 13.26
C VAL A 185 -28.61 1.65 12.21
N CYS A 186 -29.01 0.39 12.17
CA CYS A 186 -28.56 -0.61 11.21
C CYS A 186 -29.45 -0.59 9.95
N GLU A 187 -28.95 -1.18 8.85
CA GLU A 187 -29.70 -1.24 7.59
C GLU A 187 -31.00 -2.06 7.68
N ASP A 188 -31.01 -3.07 8.55
CA ASP A 188 -32.19 -3.90 8.84
C ASP A 188 -33.21 -3.24 9.78
N GLY A 189 -32.93 -2.01 10.24
CA GLY A 189 -33.82 -1.23 11.10
C GLY A 189 -33.54 -1.36 12.59
N ASP A 190 -32.67 -2.28 13.00
CA ASP A 190 -32.30 -2.43 14.40
C ASP A 190 -31.56 -1.20 14.94
N GLN A 191 -31.70 -0.99 16.24
CA GLN A 191 -31.14 0.16 16.93
C GLN A 191 -30.30 -0.30 18.12
N ILE A 192 -29.09 0.25 18.23
CA ILE A 192 -28.18 0.01 19.35
C ILE A 192 -27.97 1.34 20.06
N LEU A 193 -28.35 1.42 21.33
CA LEU A 193 -28.10 2.58 22.17
C LEU A 193 -26.79 2.43 22.94
N ALA A 194 -26.04 3.52 23.06
CA ALA A 194 -24.74 3.52 23.71
C ALA A 194 -24.38 4.89 24.28
N ASP A 195 -23.50 4.89 25.28
CA ASP A 195 -22.87 6.11 25.79
C ASP A 195 -21.81 6.66 24.82
N HIS A 196 -21.11 5.76 24.13
CA HIS A 196 -20.05 6.09 23.19
C HIS A 196 -20.03 5.13 22.01
N VAL A 197 -19.55 5.62 20.86
CA VAL A 197 -19.29 4.81 19.67
C VAL A 197 -17.87 5.06 19.20
N ILE A 198 -17.12 3.99 18.96
CA ILE A 198 -15.81 4.02 18.31
C ILE A 198 -16.02 3.61 16.85
N VAL A 199 -15.67 4.48 15.92
CA VAL A 199 -15.82 4.22 14.48
C VAL A 199 -14.48 3.79 13.91
N THR A 200 -14.40 2.55 13.43
CA THR A 200 -13.19 1.94 12.86
C THR A 200 -13.36 1.53 11.39
N ILE A 201 -14.36 2.07 10.69
CA ILE A 201 -14.54 1.82 9.26
C ILE A 201 -13.37 2.40 8.46
N SER A 202 -13.13 1.88 7.26
CA SER A 202 -12.04 2.37 6.42
C SER A 202 -12.25 3.84 6.03
N LEU A 203 -11.15 4.55 5.76
CA LEU A 203 -11.23 5.93 5.25
C LEU A 203 -11.98 5.99 3.91
N GLY A 204 -11.86 4.99 3.04
CA GLY A 204 -12.66 4.89 1.81
C GLY A 204 -14.16 4.87 2.09
N CYS A 205 -14.61 4.08 3.07
CA CYS A 205 -16.01 4.07 3.51
C CYS A 205 -16.41 5.44 4.07
N LEU A 206 -15.59 6.06 4.92
CA LEU A 206 -15.87 7.41 5.44
C LEU A 206 -15.99 8.43 4.30
N LYS A 207 -15.10 8.43 3.31
CA LYS A 207 -15.19 9.32 2.15
C LYS A 207 -16.50 9.15 1.39
N ALA A 208 -16.96 7.90 1.23
CA ALA A 208 -18.20 7.58 0.52
C ALA A 208 -19.47 7.91 1.33
N SER A 209 -19.45 7.76 2.67
CA SER A 209 -20.67 7.79 3.49
C SER A 209 -20.74 8.88 4.55
N ASN A 210 -19.69 9.69 4.78
CA ASN A 210 -19.64 10.67 5.88
C ASN A 210 -20.84 11.65 5.91
N GLN A 211 -21.45 11.94 4.76
CA GLN A 211 -22.59 12.85 4.67
C GLN A 211 -23.88 12.25 5.25
N SER A 212 -24.07 10.93 5.14
CA SER A 212 -25.28 10.23 5.60
C SER A 212 -25.05 9.45 6.90
N LEU A 213 -23.81 9.01 7.15
CA LEU A 213 -23.44 8.16 8.27
C LEU A 213 -23.57 8.85 9.62
N PHE A 214 -23.37 10.17 9.73
CA PHE A 214 -23.39 10.88 11.02
C PHE A 214 -24.55 11.88 11.11
N GLN A 215 -25.26 11.86 12.23
CA GLN A 215 -26.30 12.82 12.56
C GLN A 215 -26.17 13.32 14.01
N PRO A 216 -25.89 14.60 14.27
CA PRO A 216 -25.60 15.65 13.29
C PRO A 216 -24.32 15.34 12.49
N SER A 217 -24.11 16.09 11.40
CA SER A 217 -22.89 15.93 10.60
C SER A 217 -21.64 16.18 11.44
N LEU A 218 -20.52 15.57 11.06
CA LEU A 218 -19.25 15.80 11.73
C LEU A 218 -18.83 17.28 11.59
N PRO A 219 -18.07 17.83 12.55
CA PRO A 219 -17.54 19.19 12.43
C PRO A 219 -16.72 19.37 11.15
N ALA A 220 -16.75 20.57 10.57
CA ALA A 220 -16.13 20.87 9.28
C ALA A 220 -14.65 20.45 9.19
N GLY A 221 -13.89 20.59 10.28
CA GLY A 221 -12.49 20.15 10.32
C GLY A 221 -12.31 18.64 10.09
N HIS A 222 -13.21 17.81 10.62
CA HIS A 222 -13.17 16.36 10.41
C HIS A 222 -13.54 16.00 8.97
N LEU A 223 -14.57 16.66 8.41
CA LEU A 223 -14.96 16.46 7.01
C LEU A 223 -13.84 16.86 6.05
N GLN A 224 -13.15 17.98 6.32
CA GLN A 224 -12.01 18.43 5.53
C GLN A 224 -10.84 17.45 5.62
N ALA A 225 -10.55 16.90 6.81
CA ALA A 225 -9.52 15.88 6.98
C ALA A 225 -9.87 14.60 6.21
N ILE A 226 -11.10 14.10 6.32
CA ILE A 226 -11.59 12.95 5.54
C ILE A 226 -11.43 13.21 4.04
N HIS A 227 -11.75 14.40 3.56
CA HIS A 227 -11.60 14.78 2.16
C HIS A 227 -10.13 14.79 1.72
N ASN A 228 -9.24 15.39 2.51
CA ASN A 228 -7.85 15.64 2.11
C ASN A 228 -6.93 14.42 2.24
N MET A 229 -7.17 13.51 3.19
CA MET A 229 -6.34 12.31 3.34
C MET A 229 -6.43 11.40 2.11
N GLY A 230 -5.30 10.88 1.63
CA GLY A 230 -5.27 9.94 0.52
C GLY A 230 -5.85 8.57 0.89
N PHE A 231 -6.58 7.96 -0.04
CA PHE A 231 -7.03 6.58 0.06
C PHE A 231 -7.00 5.96 -1.33
N GLY A 232 -5.97 5.16 -1.61
CA GLY A 232 -5.81 4.47 -2.89
C GLY A 232 -5.88 2.96 -2.75
N THR A 233 -5.65 2.27 -3.87
CA THR A 233 -5.84 0.83 -3.97
C THR A 233 -4.55 0.11 -4.34
N MET A 234 -4.37 -1.07 -3.77
CA MET A 234 -3.35 -2.04 -4.14
C MET A 234 -4.02 -3.41 -4.25
N ASN A 235 -3.83 -4.08 -5.38
CA ASN A 235 -4.35 -5.41 -5.64
C ASN A 235 -3.21 -6.41 -5.84
N LYS A 236 -3.50 -7.67 -5.52
CA LYS A 236 -2.60 -8.81 -5.72
C LYS A 236 -3.17 -9.74 -6.78
N ILE A 237 -2.30 -10.21 -7.67
CA ILE A 237 -2.62 -11.13 -8.75
C ILE A 237 -1.86 -12.42 -8.49
N TYR A 238 -2.59 -13.50 -8.22
CA TYR A 238 -2.01 -14.82 -8.00
C TYR A 238 -2.00 -15.59 -9.31
N LEU A 239 -0.83 -16.07 -9.72
CA LEU A 239 -0.61 -16.83 -10.94
C LEU A 239 -0.05 -18.19 -10.54
N GLU A 240 -0.85 -19.24 -10.71
CA GLU A 240 -0.46 -20.62 -10.39
C GLU A 240 -0.04 -21.36 -11.66
N TYR A 241 1.03 -22.14 -11.55
CA TYR A 241 1.61 -22.88 -12.65
C TYR A 241 1.78 -24.35 -12.28
N GLU A 242 1.56 -25.25 -13.23
CA GLU A 242 1.86 -26.68 -13.05
C GLU A 242 3.38 -26.92 -13.03
N THR A 243 4.14 -26.17 -13.83
CA THR A 243 5.59 -26.24 -13.92
C THR A 243 6.17 -24.83 -13.87
N PRO A 244 7.11 -24.53 -12.95
CA PRO A 244 7.71 -23.21 -12.87
C PRO A 244 8.61 -22.96 -14.08
N PHE A 245 8.56 -21.75 -14.61
CA PHE A 245 9.50 -21.30 -15.66
C PHE A 245 10.69 -20.50 -15.07
N TRP A 246 10.72 -20.30 -13.75
CA TRP A 246 11.75 -19.56 -13.02
C TRP A 246 12.59 -20.51 -12.16
N ASP A 247 13.82 -20.09 -11.83
CA ASP A 247 14.72 -20.89 -11.00
C ASP A 247 14.26 -20.94 -9.54
N GLU A 248 14.50 -22.05 -8.86
CA GLU A 248 14.06 -22.31 -7.47
C GLU A 248 14.58 -21.28 -6.46
N ASN A 249 15.76 -20.70 -6.73
CA ASN A 249 16.37 -19.73 -5.85
C ASN A 249 15.75 -18.34 -5.96
N ILE A 250 15.09 -18.00 -7.07
CA ILE A 250 14.51 -16.67 -7.30
C ILE A 250 13.41 -16.38 -6.27
N ASP A 251 13.43 -15.17 -5.73
CA ASP A 251 12.40 -14.64 -4.83
C ASP A 251 11.55 -13.58 -5.53
N ILE A 252 12.17 -12.76 -6.38
CA ILE A 252 11.51 -11.64 -7.06
C ILE A 252 11.90 -11.62 -8.53
N ILE A 253 10.91 -11.46 -9.40
CA ILE A 253 11.10 -11.18 -10.82
C ILE A 253 10.64 -9.75 -11.08
N ALA A 254 11.56 -8.87 -11.45
CA ALA A 254 11.28 -7.51 -11.87
C ALA A 254 11.03 -7.44 -13.38
N LEU A 255 10.04 -6.64 -13.78
CA LEU A 255 9.62 -6.47 -15.16
C LEU A 255 9.97 -5.05 -15.63
N VAL A 256 10.95 -4.96 -16.53
CA VAL A 256 11.47 -3.69 -17.07
C VAL A 256 10.99 -3.50 -18.51
N TRP A 257 10.28 -2.41 -18.75
CA TRP A 257 9.83 -2.03 -20.08
C TRP A 257 10.81 -0.99 -20.64
N GLU A 258 11.67 -1.40 -21.58
CA GLU A 258 12.71 -0.54 -22.17
C GLU A 258 12.13 0.55 -23.09
N ASP A 259 10.84 0.43 -23.44
CA ASP A 259 10.05 1.43 -24.16
C ASP A 259 9.28 2.38 -23.22
N GLU A 260 9.41 2.23 -21.91
CA GLU A 260 8.81 3.13 -20.92
C GLU A 260 9.79 4.16 -20.35
N THR A 261 9.24 5.25 -19.83
CA THR A 261 9.98 6.29 -19.11
C THR A 261 9.10 6.88 -18.01
N PRO A 262 9.65 7.29 -16.86
CA PRO A 262 8.89 8.06 -15.88
C PRO A 262 8.25 9.33 -16.46
N LEU A 263 8.85 9.89 -17.52
CA LEU A 263 8.45 11.16 -18.12
C LEU A 263 7.21 11.06 -19.03
N SER A 264 6.80 9.87 -19.46
CA SER A 264 5.57 9.73 -20.22
C SER A 264 4.40 9.92 -19.26
N GLY A 265 3.48 10.85 -19.60
CA GLY A 265 2.30 11.07 -18.78
C GLY A 265 1.58 9.74 -18.56
N GLN A 266 1.37 9.35 -17.30
CA GLN A 266 0.73 8.08 -16.91
C GLN A 266 -0.76 8.08 -17.27
N LYS A 267 -1.09 8.10 -18.56
CA LYS A 267 -2.45 7.77 -19.00
C LYS A 267 -2.58 6.26 -18.89
N PRO A 268 -3.53 5.75 -18.10
CA PRO A 268 -3.71 4.32 -17.95
C PRO A 268 -4.09 3.72 -19.31
N ASN A 269 -3.22 2.86 -19.85
CA ASN A 269 -3.56 1.99 -20.96
C ASN A 269 -4.27 0.76 -20.39
N LEU A 270 -5.60 0.74 -20.45
CA LEU A 270 -6.39 -0.38 -19.91
C LEU A 270 -6.20 -1.68 -20.71
N VAL A 271 -5.75 -1.60 -21.98
CA VAL A 271 -5.43 -2.78 -22.79
C VAL A 271 -4.13 -3.44 -22.29
N GLU A 272 -3.16 -2.62 -21.91
CA GLU A 272 -1.86 -3.08 -21.39
C GLU A 272 -1.75 -2.88 -19.87
N TRP A 273 -2.84 -3.10 -19.13
CA TRP A 273 -2.87 -2.89 -17.67
C TRP A 273 -1.77 -3.67 -16.95
N TRP A 274 -1.39 -4.83 -17.49
CA TRP A 274 -0.35 -5.72 -16.95
C TRP A 274 1.04 -5.05 -16.93
N ARG A 275 1.30 -4.05 -17.78
CA ARG A 275 2.54 -3.25 -17.72
C ARG A 275 2.68 -2.49 -16.41
N ARG A 276 1.59 -2.27 -15.68
CA ARG A 276 1.62 -1.61 -14.36
C ARG A 276 2.14 -2.52 -13.25
N VAL A 277 2.31 -3.82 -13.47
CA VAL A 277 2.95 -4.75 -12.53
C VAL A 277 4.47 -4.61 -12.68
N PRO A 278 5.19 -4.00 -11.72
CA PRO A 278 6.62 -3.78 -11.84
C PRO A 278 7.43 -4.99 -11.36
N VAL A 279 6.85 -5.79 -10.45
CA VAL A 279 7.48 -6.94 -9.81
C VAL A 279 6.44 -8.03 -9.58
N VAL A 280 6.88 -9.29 -9.67
CA VAL A 280 6.15 -10.46 -9.18
C VAL A 280 7.01 -11.21 -8.17
N TYR A 281 6.39 -11.66 -7.09
CA TYR A 281 7.06 -12.39 -6.01
C TYR A 281 6.81 -13.88 -6.16
N VAL A 282 7.84 -14.70 -5.97
CA VAL A 282 7.67 -16.15 -5.84
C VAL A 282 7.07 -16.44 -4.47
N PHE A 283 5.90 -17.07 -4.43
CA PHE A 283 5.20 -17.33 -3.17
C PHE A 283 5.83 -18.54 -2.46
N LYS A 284 6.60 -18.26 -1.40
CA LYS A 284 7.37 -19.27 -0.66
C LYS A 284 6.71 -19.67 0.66
N PRO A 285 6.92 -20.92 1.12
CA PRO A 285 7.74 -21.96 0.47
C PRO A 285 6.94 -22.73 -0.61
N THR A 286 7.62 -23.11 -1.69
CA THR A 286 7.02 -23.81 -2.84
C THR A 286 6.45 -25.16 -2.45
N GLU A 287 7.02 -25.86 -1.47
CA GLU A 287 6.54 -27.15 -0.97
C GLU A 287 5.16 -27.06 -0.30
N ARG A 288 4.80 -25.86 0.18
CA ARG A 288 3.49 -25.61 0.81
C ARG A 288 2.48 -25.01 -0.15
N TYR A 289 2.92 -24.09 -1.00
CA TYR A 289 2.03 -23.25 -1.79
C TYR A 289 2.05 -23.57 -3.30
N GLY A 290 2.90 -24.49 -3.74
CA GLY A 290 3.09 -24.81 -5.15
C GLY A 290 3.87 -23.72 -5.90
N HIS A 291 3.77 -23.74 -7.22
CA HIS A 291 4.46 -22.80 -8.11
C HIS A 291 3.57 -21.58 -8.35
N VAL A 292 3.55 -20.66 -7.39
CA VAL A 292 2.70 -19.47 -7.43
C VAL A 292 3.55 -18.21 -7.52
N LEU A 293 3.24 -17.34 -8.47
CA LEU A 293 3.72 -15.96 -8.53
C LEU A 293 2.63 -15.01 -8.00
N VAL A 294 3.05 -13.97 -7.28
CA VAL A 294 2.18 -12.91 -6.78
C VAL A 294 2.61 -11.58 -7.38
N GLY A 295 1.88 -11.11 -8.39
CA GLY A 295 2.02 -9.75 -8.89
C GLY A 295 1.29 -8.75 -7.99
N THR A 296 1.83 -7.55 -7.87
CA THR A 296 1.14 -6.46 -7.18
C THR A 296 0.97 -5.26 -8.12
N ILE A 297 -0.19 -4.62 -8.05
CA ILE A 297 -0.54 -3.45 -8.86
C ILE A 297 -1.21 -2.41 -7.96
N SER A 298 -0.87 -1.13 -8.14
CA SER A 298 -1.58 -0.02 -7.51
C SER A 298 -2.23 0.87 -8.57
N GLY A 299 -3.26 1.59 -8.16
CA GLY A 299 -4.09 2.33 -9.10
C GLY A 299 -5.39 2.81 -8.51
N LYS A 300 -6.23 3.35 -9.39
CA LYS A 300 -7.66 3.53 -9.13
C LYS A 300 -8.39 2.23 -9.49
N GLU A 301 -9.45 1.93 -8.74
CA GLU A 301 -10.46 0.92 -9.10
C GLU A 301 -11.28 1.36 -10.32
#